data_AF-A0AAP5Y958-F1
#
_entry.id   AF-A0AAP5Y958-F1
#
_cell.length_a   1.000
_cell.length_b   1.000
_cell.length_c   1.000
_cell.angle_alpha   90.00
_cell.angle_beta   90.00
_cell.angle_gamma   90.00
#
_symmetry.space_group_name_H-M   'P 1'
#
loop_
_entity.id
_entity.type
_entity.pdbx_description
1 polymer ?
#
loop_
_entity_poly.entity_id
_entity_poly.type
_entity_poly.pdbx_seq_one_letter_code
_entity_poly.pdbx_strand_id
1 'polypeptide(L)'
;MSRELIAGFKRSSESSCCDFICQEAYREAICELYPEDVAIYKQAYGLLLDASKTCLERVELETAFSVSDIEPDKIIDGPFHAFVFSDYYFDLNHSDRFWVKDITLCLQHEVERALEAENWEGENLEQELQTISPDLVSIAQMIDEQFVTALSPIREYKNTFYHRYSPTLFFSIYDYREALHYFHLPFEKKSEGLCFYSAPYTLHQFYRESFGLDNSTRKKLVPKEALSRTLANEERQFTVEEEHLSAWMALEFCGSSDKVELIDWVNMSVDVSRPLSDNEIKWVTAWFKQSLYASQANNIRAEIQCATSIEEIINLNKLLESIGGRKIDETISLYQSNNLNSPPRSKIKNYLCGMILHQDRSINPKKLTYTELEQNLAAELSDLGYGIGFSDESIRRGFKLYKEMIEKQKKRYLNA
;
A
#
# COMPACT_ATOMS: atom_id res chain seq x y z
N MET A 1 -32.29 1.25 -19.70
CA MET A 1 -31.27 0.86 -18.71
C MET A 1 -31.86 -0.21 -17.79
N SER A 2 -31.15 -1.30 -17.49
CA SER A 2 -31.70 -2.46 -16.76
C SER A 2 -31.77 -2.23 -15.25
N ARG A 3 -32.73 -2.87 -14.58
CA ARG A 3 -32.85 -2.88 -13.10
C ARG A 3 -31.58 -3.40 -12.42
N GLU A 4 -30.81 -4.22 -13.12
CA GLU A 4 -29.54 -4.80 -12.67
C GLU A 4 -28.44 -3.76 -12.48
N LEU A 5 -28.36 -2.75 -13.37
CA LEU A 5 -27.36 -1.67 -13.25
C LEU A 5 -27.61 -0.84 -11.98
N ILE A 6 -28.87 -0.50 -11.71
CA ILE A 6 -29.29 0.24 -10.50
C ILE A 6 -29.01 -0.59 -9.23
N ALA A 7 -29.30 -1.89 -9.28
CA ALA A 7 -29.01 -2.79 -8.16
C ALA A 7 -27.50 -2.97 -7.93
N GLY A 8 -26.70 -2.99 -9.01
CA GLY A 8 -25.24 -3.02 -8.94
C GLY A 8 -24.67 -1.78 -8.26
N PHE A 9 -25.13 -0.58 -8.67
CA PHE A 9 -24.66 0.67 -8.08
C PHE A 9 -25.02 0.80 -6.59
N LYS A 10 -26.24 0.39 -6.20
CA LYS A 10 -26.64 0.33 -4.77
C LYS A 10 -25.76 -0.63 -3.94
N ARG A 11 -25.38 -1.77 -4.49
CA ARG A 11 -24.45 -2.69 -3.80
C ARG A 11 -23.04 -2.10 -3.68
N SER A 12 -22.62 -1.33 -4.69
CA SER A 12 -21.34 -0.61 -4.65
C SER A 12 -21.35 0.46 -3.56
N SER A 13 -22.41 1.28 -3.48
CA SER A 13 -22.52 2.31 -2.44
C SER A 13 -22.57 1.71 -1.03
N GLU A 14 -23.30 0.60 -0.83
CA GLU A 14 -23.28 -0.17 0.43
C GLU A 14 -21.86 -0.59 0.82
N SER A 15 -21.07 -1.10 -0.13
CA SER A 15 -19.68 -1.51 0.13
C SER A 15 -18.81 -0.31 0.50
N SER A 16 -18.87 0.76 -0.29
CA SER A 16 -18.11 1.98 -0.03
C SER A 16 -18.43 2.59 1.34
N CYS A 17 -19.69 2.58 1.76
CA CYS A 17 -20.07 3.05 3.10
C CYS A 17 -19.55 2.12 4.21
N CYS A 18 -19.58 0.79 4.01
CA CYS A 18 -18.99 -0.15 4.96
C CYS A 18 -17.50 0.13 5.18
N ASP A 19 -16.75 0.31 4.09
CA ASP A 19 -15.30 0.54 4.15
C ASP A 19 -14.99 1.87 4.84
N PHE A 20 -15.76 2.92 4.52
CA PHE A 20 -15.67 4.22 5.18
C PHE A 20 -15.92 4.14 6.70
N ILE A 21 -17.01 3.46 7.12
CA ILE A 21 -17.31 3.27 8.55
C ILE A 21 -16.16 2.54 9.27
N CYS A 22 -15.56 1.54 8.61
CA CYS A 22 -14.43 0.80 9.16
C CYS A 22 -13.19 1.69 9.32
N GLN A 23 -12.88 2.53 8.34
CA GLN A 23 -11.76 3.48 8.37
C GLN A 23 -11.95 4.52 9.48
N GLU A 24 -13.14 5.06 9.64
CA GLU A 24 -13.41 6.06 10.67
C GLU A 24 -13.39 5.46 12.09
N ALA A 25 -13.98 4.28 12.29
CA ALA A 25 -13.89 3.58 13.59
C ALA A 25 -12.44 3.27 13.97
N TYR A 26 -11.61 2.97 12.96
CA TYR A 26 -10.19 2.76 13.12
C TYR A 26 -9.46 4.06 13.47
N ARG A 27 -9.70 5.13 12.71
CA ARG A 27 -9.12 6.46 12.92
C ARG A 27 -9.35 6.94 14.35
N GLU A 28 -10.61 6.88 14.81
CA GLU A 28 -10.99 7.27 16.18
C GLU A 28 -10.30 6.41 17.25
N ALA A 29 -10.24 5.09 17.05
CA ALA A 29 -9.59 4.19 18.00
C ALA A 29 -8.09 4.52 18.18
N ILE A 30 -7.39 4.81 17.08
CA ILE A 30 -5.97 5.19 17.12
C ILE A 30 -5.77 6.57 17.72
N CYS A 31 -6.55 7.57 17.32
CA CYS A 31 -6.50 8.92 17.90
C CYS A 31 -6.70 8.92 19.42
N GLU A 32 -7.57 8.03 19.93
CA GLU A 32 -7.80 7.88 21.37
C GLU A 32 -6.68 7.10 22.10
N LEU A 33 -6.03 6.13 21.45
CA LEU A 33 -4.98 5.30 22.06
C LEU A 33 -3.59 5.91 22.01
N TYR A 34 -3.25 6.57 20.89
CA TYR A 34 -1.92 7.08 20.58
C TYR A 34 -1.96 8.59 20.25
N PRO A 35 -2.48 9.45 21.15
CA PRO A 35 -2.67 10.86 20.87
C PRO A 35 -1.35 11.62 20.64
N GLU A 36 -0.26 11.17 21.25
CA GLU A 36 1.07 11.77 21.10
C GLU A 36 1.66 11.49 19.71
N ASP A 37 1.60 10.24 19.24
CA ASP A 37 2.02 9.88 17.89
C ASP A 37 1.20 10.63 16.82
N VAL A 38 -0.13 10.70 16.99
CA VAL A 38 -1.00 11.44 16.08
C VAL A 38 -0.68 12.94 16.07
N ALA A 39 -0.27 13.52 17.21
CA ALA A 39 0.19 14.91 17.25
C ALA A 39 1.48 15.11 16.44
N ILE A 40 2.42 14.17 16.54
CA ILE A 40 3.66 14.19 15.76
C ILE A 40 3.37 14.01 14.27
N TYR A 41 2.43 13.13 13.90
CA TYR A 41 1.99 12.98 12.51
C TYR A 41 1.43 14.28 11.95
N LYS A 42 0.60 15.01 12.73
CA LYS A 42 0.07 16.31 12.32
C LYS A 42 1.19 17.34 12.13
N GLN A 43 2.19 17.34 13.01
CA GLN A 43 3.35 18.20 12.88
C GLN A 43 4.17 17.85 11.63
N ALA A 44 4.48 16.57 11.43
CA ALA A 44 5.22 16.06 10.27
C ALA A 44 4.54 16.43 8.95
N TYR A 45 3.24 16.18 8.85
CA TYR A 45 2.46 16.49 7.67
C TYR A 45 2.40 18.00 7.41
N GLY A 46 2.24 18.83 8.45
CA GLY A 46 2.33 20.29 8.30
C GLY A 46 3.68 20.75 7.75
N LEU A 47 4.78 20.19 8.27
CA LEU A 47 6.14 20.48 7.81
C LEU A 47 6.34 20.07 6.34
N LEU A 48 5.86 18.90 5.95
CA LEU A 48 5.93 18.41 4.57
C LEU A 48 5.04 19.24 3.63
N LEU A 49 3.86 19.65 4.09
CA LEU A 49 2.95 20.49 3.33
C LEU A 49 3.54 21.88 3.05
N ASP A 50 4.18 22.50 4.05
CA ASP A 50 4.84 23.80 3.86
C ASP A 50 6.08 23.67 2.96
N ALA A 51 6.87 22.61 3.13
CA ALA A 51 8.03 22.33 2.29
C ALA A 51 7.62 22.05 0.83
N SER A 52 6.55 21.29 0.62
CA SER A 52 6.09 20.92 -0.72
C SER A 52 5.62 22.13 -1.52
N LYS A 53 4.85 23.03 -0.91
CA LYS A 53 4.45 24.31 -1.52
C LYS A 53 5.66 25.14 -1.91
N THR A 54 6.61 25.29 -0.99
CA THR A 54 7.86 26.04 -1.24
C THR A 54 8.65 25.43 -2.40
N CYS A 55 8.71 24.09 -2.49
CA CYS A 55 9.42 23.42 -3.57
C CYS A 55 8.70 23.57 -4.91
N LEU A 56 7.37 23.43 -4.94
CA LEU A 56 6.59 23.59 -6.15
C LEU A 56 6.71 25.03 -6.70
N GLU A 57 6.57 26.05 -5.85
CA GLU A 57 6.80 27.45 -6.22
C GLU A 57 8.21 27.66 -6.83
N ARG A 58 9.22 27.01 -6.24
CA ARG A 58 10.59 27.07 -6.75
C ARG A 58 10.75 26.39 -8.10
N VAL A 59 10.12 25.22 -8.30
CA VAL A 59 10.12 24.51 -9.60
C VAL A 59 9.50 25.38 -10.67
N GLU A 60 8.36 26.02 -10.40
CA GLU A 60 7.69 26.91 -11.34
C GLU A 60 8.56 28.10 -11.73
N LEU A 61 9.28 28.69 -10.77
CA LEU A 61 10.23 29.79 -11.01
C LEU A 61 11.47 29.36 -11.82
N GLU A 62 12.04 28.18 -11.53
CA GLU A 62 13.31 27.74 -12.13
C GLU A 62 13.14 27.05 -13.49
N THR A 63 11.99 26.45 -13.76
CA THR A 63 11.76 25.63 -14.96
C THR A 63 10.71 26.20 -15.91
N ALA A 64 10.00 27.26 -15.51
CA ALA A 64 8.82 27.79 -16.20
C ALA A 64 7.69 26.76 -16.42
N PHE A 65 7.78 25.60 -15.75
CA PHE A 65 6.75 24.57 -15.73
C PHE A 65 5.66 24.97 -14.72
N SER A 66 4.41 25.12 -15.16
CA SER A 66 3.34 25.37 -14.20
C SER A 66 3.05 24.12 -13.37
N VAL A 67 3.08 24.30 -12.06
CA VAL A 67 2.82 23.26 -11.06
C VAL A 67 1.47 23.46 -10.34
N SER A 68 0.67 24.41 -10.82
CA SER A 68 -0.56 24.85 -10.17
C SER A 68 -1.62 23.74 -10.00
N ASP A 69 -1.58 22.72 -10.87
CA ASP A 69 -2.46 21.54 -10.80
C ASP A 69 -1.92 20.40 -9.91
N ILE A 70 -0.71 20.55 -9.38
CA ILE A 70 -0.09 19.54 -8.51
C ILE A 70 -0.56 19.76 -7.07
N GLU A 71 -1.53 18.95 -6.65
CA GLU A 71 -1.92 18.88 -5.24
C GLU A 71 -0.72 18.44 -4.38
N PRO A 72 -0.29 19.24 -3.38
CA PRO A 72 0.82 18.91 -2.49
C PRO A 72 0.75 17.50 -1.88
N ASP A 73 -0.45 17.02 -1.57
CA ASP A 73 -0.67 15.70 -0.98
C ASP A 73 -0.16 14.54 -1.85
N LYS A 74 -0.20 14.70 -3.18
CA LYS A 74 0.25 13.66 -4.12
C LYS A 74 1.76 13.41 -4.04
N ILE A 75 2.54 14.43 -3.66
CA ILE A 75 4.00 14.31 -3.53
C ILE A 75 4.45 14.07 -2.08
N ILE A 76 3.58 14.32 -1.09
CA ILE A 76 3.87 14.12 0.34
C ILE A 76 3.66 12.66 0.78
N ASP A 77 2.67 11.95 0.23
CA ASP A 77 2.22 10.66 0.76
C ASP A 77 3.34 9.60 0.88
N GLY A 78 4.18 9.47 -0.16
CA GLY A 78 5.31 8.54 -0.18
C GLY A 78 6.39 8.85 0.88
N PRO A 79 6.99 10.06 0.87
CA PRO A 79 7.93 10.49 1.91
C PRO A 79 7.36 10.42 3.31
N PHE A 80 6.10 10.83 3.49
CA PHE A 80 5.45 10.82 4.79
C PHE A 80 5.24 9.39 5.30
N HIS A 81 4.83 8.47 4.43
CA HIS A 81 4.79 7.04 4.75
C HIS A 81 6.17 6.53 5.17
N ALA A 82 7.22 6.81 4.40
CA ALA A 82 8.56 6.32 4.70
C ALA A 82 9.10 6.87 6.03
N PHE A 83 8.82 8.13 6.35
CA PHE A 83 9.17 8.74 7.64
C PHE A 83 8.53 8.00 8.83
N VAL A 84 7.25 7.60 8.72
CA VAL A 84 6.54 6.96 9.83
C VAL A 84 7.01 5.52 10.11
N PHE A 85 7.59 4.82 9.12
CA PHE A 85 7.88 3.38 9.23
C PHE A 85 9.34 2.97 9.04
N SER A 86 10.19 3.84 8.49
CA SER A 86 11.58 3.50 8.23
C SER A 86 12.50 4.13 9.28
N ASP A 87 13.11 3.28 10.11
CA ASP A 87 14.25 3.67 10.95
C ASP A 87 15.42 4.25 10.11
N TYR A 88 15.42 3.98 8.80
CA TYR A 88 16.46 4.42 7.85
C TYR A 88 16.03 5.61 6.98
N TYR A 89 14.85 6.22 7.21
CA TYR A 89 14.36 7.34 6.39
C TYR A 89 15.40 8.47 6.25
N PHE A 90 16.13 8.77 7.32
CA PHE A 90 17.15 9.82 7.33
C PHE A 90 18.53 9.36 6.82
N ASP A 91 18.76 8.05 6.72
CA ASP A 91 20.09 7.47 6.50
C ASP A 91 20.26 6.87 5.09
N LEU A 92 19.19 6.83 4.28
CA LEU A 92 19.21 6.42 2.88
C LEU A 92 19.67 7.56 1.96
N ASN A 93 20.56 7.26 1.01
CA ASN A 93 20.90 8.15 -0.10
C ASN A 93 19.64 8.55 -0.88
N HIS A 94 19.51 9.82 -1.24
CA HIS A 94 18.33 10.38 -1.90
C HIS A 94 17.98 9.65 -3.21
N SER A 95 18.99 9.26 -4.00
CA SER A 95 18.82 8.54 -5.27
C SER A 95 18.23 7.14 -5.15
N ASP A 96 18.35 6.51 -3.98
CA ASP A 96 18.01 5.10 -3.77
C ASP A 96 16.61 4.93 -3.13
N ARG A 97 15.92 6.05 -2.88
CA ARG A 97 14.62 6.09 -2.23
C ARG A 97 13.51 5.83 -3.25
N PHE A 98 12.69 4.82 -3.00
CA PHE A 98 11.61 4.44 -3.92
C PHE A 98 10.62 5.59 -4.17
N TRP A 99 10.40 6.47 -3.19
CA TRP A 99 9.46 7.59 -3.32
C TRP A 99 9.99 8.74 -4.18
N VAL A 100 11.31 8.84 -4.41
CA VAL A 100 11.84 9.80 -5.40
C VAL A 100 11.32 9.45 -6.79
N LYS A 101 11.25 8.15 -7.13
CA LYS A 101 10.63 7.68 -8.37
C LYS A 101 9.13 8.01 -8.42
N ASP A 102 8.40 7.86 -7.31
CA ASP A 102 6.98 8.21 -7.25
C ASP A 102 6.76 9.72 -7.45
N ILE A 103 7.60 10.57 -6.84
CA ILE A 103 7.58 12.03 -7.06
C ILE A 103 7.88 12.34 -8.54
N THR A 104 8.93 11.75 -9.13
CA THR A 104 9.27 11.92 -10.54
C THR A 104 8.10 11.54 -11.46
N LEU A 105 7.44 10.41 -11.20
CA LEU A 105 6.28 9.96 -11.99
C LEU A 105 5.08 10.91 -11.84
N CYS A 106 4.82 11.43 -10.64
CA CYS A 106 3.77 12.43 -10.43
C CYS A 106 4.07 13.69 -11.24
N LEU A 107 5.29 14.23 -11.14
CA LEU A 107 5.69 15.41 -11.92
C LEU A 107 5.59 15.14 -13.42
N GLN A 108 6.05 13.99 -13.90
CA GLN A 108 6.00 13.60 -15.31
C GLN A 108 4.56 13.56 -15.84
N HIS A 109 3.64 12.94 -15.09
CA HIS A 109 2.24 12.86 -15.51
C HIS A 109 1.61 14.25 -15.68
N GLU A 110 1.96 15.20 -14.82
CA GLU A 110 1.47 16.57 -14.90
C GLU A 110 2.05 17.33 -16.09
N VAL A 111 3.34 17.13 -16.37
CA VAL A 111 3.97 17.64 -17.61
C VAL A 111 3.26 17.12 -18.85
N GLU A 112 3.00 15.81 -18.91
CA GLU A 112 2.29 15.19 -20.04
C GLU A 112 0.87 15.78 -20.21
N ARG A 113 0.12 15.94 -19.11
CA ARG A 113 -1.22 16.55 -19.15
C ARG A 113 -1.23 18.00 -19.61
N ALA A 114 -0.28 18.81 -19.15
CA ALA A 114 -0.15 20.20 -19.56
C ALA A 114 0.14 20.32 -21.07
N LEU A 115 1.06 19.50 -21.59
CA LEU A 115 1.39 19.44 -23.01
C LEU A 115 0.19 18.97 -23.87
N GLU A 116 -0.61 18.03 -23.39
CA GLU A 116 -1.82 17.58 -24.08
C GLU A 116 -2.90 18.67 -24.14
N ALA A 117 -3.03 19.49 -23.09
CA ALA A 117 -3.99 20.59 -23.03
C ALA A 117 -3.61 21.74 -24.01
N GLU A 118 -2.33 22.10 -24.10
CA GLU A 118 -1.84 23.11 -25.05
C GLU A 118 -2.05 22.68 -26.52
N ASN A 119 -1.91 21.39 -26.82
CA ASN A 119 -2.13 20.85 -28.16
C ASN A 119 -3.62 20.77 -28.57
N TRP A 120 -4.56 20.89 -27.62
CA TRP A 120 -6.00 20.84 -27.90
C TRP A 120 -6.57 22.20 -28.29
N GLU A 121 -5.97 23.30 -27.85
CA GLU A 121 -6.32 24.67 -28.27
C GLU A 121 -5.71 24.96 -29.63
N GLY A 122 -6.32 24.37 -30.67
CA GLY A 122 -5.80 24.39 -32.03
C GLY A 122 -5.43 25.78 -32.56
N GLU A 123 -4.15 25.96 -32.80
CA GLU A 123 -3.61 26.61 -33.99
C GLU A 123 -2.22 26.02 -34.26
N ASN A 124 -1.92 25.72 -35.53
CA ASN A 124 -0.57 25.40 -35.99
C ASN A 124 0.34 26.62 -35.75
N LEU A 125 0.82 26.79 -34.53
CA LEU A 125 1.97 27.62 -34.24
C LEU A 125 3.17 26.70 -34.35
N GLU A 126 3.94 26.87 -35.43
CA GLU A 126 5.37 26.56 -35.44
C GLU A 126 6.07 27.44 -34.39
N GLN A 127 5.77 27.21 -33.11
CA GLN A 127 6.62 27.61 -32.02
C GLN A 127 7.59 26.47 -31.82
N GLU A 128 8.88 26.78 -31.91
CA GLU A 128 9.93 25.88 -31.45
C GLU A 128 9.52 25.40 -30.06
N LEU A 129 9.23 24.10 -29.94
CA LEU A 129 9.10 23.43 -28.66
C LEU A 129 10.39 23.77 -27.90
N GLN A 130 10.33 24.74 -26.99
CA GLN A 130 11.30 24.85 -25.92
C GLN A 130 11.03 23.68 -24.98
N THR A 131 11.35 22.47 -25.44
CA THR A 131 11.54 21.30 -24.58
C THR A 131 12.82 21.51 -23.80
N ILE A 132 12.78 22.42 -22.83
CA ILE A 132 13.52 22.19 -21.60
C ILE A 132 12.72 21.09 -20.90
N SER A 133 12.96 19.83 -21.26
CA SER A 133 12.54 18.73 -20.41
C SER A 133 13.25 18.95 -19.08
N PRO A 134 12.55 19.31 -17.99
CA PRO A 134 13.21 19.51 -16.72
C PRO A 134 13.90 18.20 -16.34
N ASP A 135 15.03 18.27 -15.66
CA ASP A 135 15.60 17.08 -15.04
C ASP A 135 14.71 16.69 -13.85
N LEU A 136 13.62 15.98 -14.14
CA LEU A 136 12.60 15.59 -13.18
C LEU A 136 13.16 14.75 -12.04
N VAL A 137 14.27 14.04 -12.28
CA VAL A 137 14.95 13.25 -11.25
C VAL A 137 15.68 14.19 -10.30
N SER A 138 16.45 15.15 -10.82
CA SER A 138 17.10 16.17 -9.98
C SER A 138 16.10 17.02 -9.19
N ILE A 139 14.95 17.37 -9.79
CA ILE A 139 13.87 18.08 -9.09
C ILE A 139 13.28 17.23 -7.98
N ALA A 140 13.00 15.95 -8.23
CA ALA A 140 12.47 15.04 -7.22
C ALA A 140 13.46 14.81 -6.06
N GLN A 141 14.77 14.75 -6.35
CA GLN A 141 15.82 14.68 -5.34
C GLN A 141 15.88 15.95 -4.50
N MET A 142 15.81 17.13 -5.11
CA MET A 142 15.75 18.41 -4.39
C MET A 142 14.52 18.48 -3.47
N ILE A 143 13.34 18.05 -3.95
CA ILE A 143 12.12 17.99 -3.14
C ILE A 143 12.31 17.07 -1.93
N ASP A 144 12.89 15.89 -2.14
CA ASP A 144 13.17 14.94 -1.05
C ASP A 144 14.18 15.48 -0.04
N GLU A 145 15.24 16.16 -0.48
CA GLU A 145 16.19 16.84 0.41
C GLU A 145 15.49 17.89 1.29
N GLN A 146 14.54 18.65 0.74
CA GLN A 146 13.76 19.62 1.49
C GLN A 146 12.82 18.93 2.48
N PHE A 147 12.22 17.80 2.12
CA PHE A 147 11.38 17.02 3.04
C PHE A 147 12.17 16.42 4.20
N VAL A 148 13.36 15.87 3.95
CA VAL A 148 14.27 15.41 5.02
C VAL A 148 14.66 16.56 5.94
N THR A 149 14.99 17.72 5.35
CA THR A 149 15.31 18.93 6.11
C THR A 149 14.13 19.36 6.98
N ALA A 150 12.93 19.42 6.40
CA ALA A 150 11.70 19.82 7.09
C ALA A 150 11.36 18.89 8.26
N LEU A 151 11.63 17.59 8.14
CA LEU A 151 11.37 16.59 9.18
C LEU A 151 12.48 16.48 10.23
N SER A 152 13.61 17.18 10.07
CA SER A 152 14.71 17.17 11.05
C SER A 152 14.30 17.50 12.50
N PRO A 153 13.35 18.42 12.78
CA PRO A 153 12.87 18.69 14.13
C PRO A 153 12.24 17.49 14.86
N ILE A 154 11.81 16.48 14.09
CA ILE A 154 11.16 15.27 14.61
C ILE A 154 11.94 14.00 14.24
N ARG A 155 13.22 14.13 13.89
CA ARG A 155 14.09 13.00 13.48
C ARG A 155 14.21 11.89 14.52
N GLU A 156 14.18 12.24 15.81
CA GLU A 156 14.31 11.27 16.90
C GLU A 156 13.00 10.52 17.20
N TYR A 157 11.90 10.91 16.56
CA TYR A 157 10.62 10.23 16.75
C TYR A 157 10.70 8.79 16.24
N LYS A 158 10.24 7.87 17.08
CA LYS A 158 10.03 6.47 16.73
C LYS A 158 8.57 6.14 16.94
N ASN A 159 7.98 5.58 15.89
CA ASN A 159 6.58 5.20 15.93
C ASN A 159 6.33 4.17 17.02
N THR A 160 5.33 4.42 17.88
CA THR A 160 5.04 3.52 19.01
C THR A 160 4.03 2.42 18.66
N PHE A 161 3.42 2.48 17.48
CA PHE A 161 2.43 1.50 17.03
C PHE A 161 2.38 1.36 15.50
N TYR A 162 1.97 0.17 15.03
CA TYR A 162 1.75 -0.08 13.61
C TYR A 162 0.31 0.22 13.21
N HIS A 163 0.12 0.88 12.08
CA HIS A 163 -1.18 1.39 11.67
C HIS A 163 -1.51 0.99 10.22
N ARG A 164 -2.80 0.88 9.85
CA ARG A 164 -3.26 0.13 8.66
C ARG A 164 -3.36 0.93 7.37
N TYR A 165 -3.64 2.21 7.51
CA TYR A 165 -3.92 3.13 6.40
C TYR A 165 -2.86 4.22 6.36
N SER A 166 -2.75 4.93 5.23
CA SER A 166 -1.91 6.14 5.12
C SER A 166 -2.13 7.07 6.32
N PRO A 167 -1.08 7.71 6.88
CA PRO A 167 -1.27 8.57 8.02
C PRO A 167 -2.07 9.84 7.66
N THR A 168 -2.27 10.11 6.36
CA THR A 168 -3.22 11.11 5.83
C THR A 168 -4.67 10.86 6.28
N LEU A 169 -5.03 9.61 6.61
CA LEU A 169 -6.32 9.28 7.22
C LEU A 169 -6.59 10.11 8.48
N PHE A 170 -5.56 10.38 9.30
CA PHE A 170 -5.71 11.09 10.58
C PHE A 170 -5.94 12.60 10.43
N PHE A 171 -5.79 13.14 9.22
CA PHE A 171 -5.95 14.56 8.93
C PHE A 171 -7.24 14.87 8.16
N SER A 172 -7.86 13.86 7.57
CA SER A 172 -9.09 14.02 6.81
C SER A 172 -10.26 14.35 7.72
N ILE A 173 -11.03 15.37 7.35
CA ILE A 173 -12.29 15.74 8.01
C ILE A 173 -13.42 15.46 7.02
N TYR A 174 -14.34 14.59 7.41
CA TYR A 174 -15.50 14.23 6.60
C TYR A 174 -16.78 14.75 7.22
N ASP A 175 -17.72 15.18 6.37
CA ASP A 175 -19.10 15.37 6.79
C ASP A 175 -19.85 14.04 6.68
N TYR A 176 -20.14 13.44 7.83
CA TYR A 176 -20.86 12.17 7.88
C TYR A 176 -22.31 12.27 7.40
N ARG A 177 -22.89 13.48 7.32
CA ARG A 177 -24.22 13.72 6.74
C ARG A 177 -24.21 13.50 5.22
N GLU A 178 -23.15 13.90 4.53
CA GLU A 178 -22.99 13.64 3.11
C GLU A 178 -22.86 12.13 2.83
N ALA A 179 -22.14 11.40 3.67
CA ALA A 179 -22.05 9.94 3.57
C ALA A 179 -23.42 9.25 3.74
N LEU A 180 -24.24 9.72 4.68
CA LEU A 180 -25.61 9.24 4.87
C LEU A 180 -26.51 9.58 3.66
N HIS A 181 -26.37 10.79 3.10
CA HIS A 181 -27.07 11.17 1.88
C HIS A 181 -26.72 10.24 0.71
N TYR A 182 -25.43 10.03 0.47
CA TYR A 182 -24.92 9.14 -0.57
C TYR A 182 -25.43 7.70 -0.41
N PHE A 183 -25.48 7.17 0.83
CA PHE A 183 -26.02 5.84 1.09
C PHE A 183 -27.51 5.72 0.70
N HIS A 184 -28.31 6.75 0.98
CA HIS A 184 -29.76 6.74 0.72
C HIS A 184 -30.11 7.06 -0.74
N LEU A 185 -29.37 7.99 -1.34
CA LEU A 185 -29.63 8.55 -2.66
C LEU A 185 -28.33 8.49 -3.49
N PRO A 186 -27.83 7.29 -3.84
CA PRO A 186 -26.61 7.17 -4.64
C PRO A 186 -26.83 7.58 -6.11
N PHE A 187 -28.07 7.89 -6.50
CA PHE A 187 -28.41 8.42 -7.82
C PHE A 187 -29.69 9.26 -7.75
N GLU A 188 -29.81 10.18 -8.71
CA GLU A 188 -31.00 11.01 -8.92
C GLU A 188 -31.52 10.83 -10.36
N LYS A 189 -32.83 10.84 -10.54
CA LYS A 189 -33.46 10.84 -11.85
C LYS A 189 -33.72 12.28 -12.31
N LYS A 190 -33.00 12.72 -13.33
CA LYS A 190 -33.17 14.03 -14.00
C LYS A 190 -33.99 13.89 -15.28
N SER A 191 -34.40 15.01 -15.87
CA SER A 191 -35.12 15.07 -17.15
C SER A 191 -34.36 14.41 -18.30
N GLU A 192 -33.03 14.48 -18.27
CA GLU A 192 -32.12 13.97 -19.31
C GLU A 192 -31.61 12.54 -19.06
N GLY A 193 -31.83 11.98 -17.86
CA GLY A 193 -31.31 10.65 -17.51
C GLY A 193 -31.16 10.40 -16.01
N LEU A 194 -30.47 9.30 -15.65
CA LEU A 194 -30.01 9.08 -14.28
C LEU A 194 -28.64 9.73 -14.09
N CYS A 195 -28.48 10.48 -13.00
CA CYS A 195 -27.21 10.99 -12.52
C CYS A 195 -26.76 10.13 -11.33
N PHE A 196 -25.57 9.54 -11.42
CA PHE A 196 -24.97 8.78 -10.32
C PHE A 196 -24.05 9.69 -9.53
N TYR A 197 -24.14 9.66 -8.21
CA TYR A 197 -23.25 10.44 -7.36
C TYR A 197 -21.98 9.64 -7.08
N SER A 198 -20.85 10.33 -6.94
CA SER A 198 -19.64 9.76 -6.36
C SER A 198 -19.75 9.79 -4.84
N ALA A 199 -18.99 8.91 -4.17
CA ALA A 199 -18.87 8.99 -2.71
C ALA A 199 -18.28 10.36 -2.30
N PRO A 200 -18.82 11.04 -1.28
CA PRO A 200 -18.33 12.35 -0.81
C PRO A 200 -17.10 12.21 0.09
N TYR A 201 -16.45 11.06 0.07
CA TYR A 201 -15.29 10.75 0.90
C TYR A 201 -14.30 9.91 0.09
N THR A 202 -13.03 10.19 0.28
CA THR A 202 -11.94 9.39 -0.29
C THR A 202 -11.70 8.19 0.62
N LEU A 203 -11.81 6.98 0.08
CA LEU A 203 -11.38 5.78 0.78
C LEU A 203 -9.86 5.74 0.78
N HIS A 204 -9.29 5.87 1.97
CA HIS A 204 -7.84 5.80 2.14
C HIS A 204 -7.37 4.40 1.77
N GLN A 205 -6.36 4.33 0.91
CA GLN A 205 -5.77 3.05 0.59
C GLN A 205 -5.05 2.53 1.83
N PHE A 206 -5.11 1.22 2.00
CA PHE A 206 -4.11 0.56 2.81
C PHE A 206 -2.74 0.79 2.18
N TYR A 207 -1.70 0.67 2.97
CA TYR A 207 -0.35 0.82 2.44
C TYR A 207 -0.12 -0.06 1.22
N ARG A 208 0.58 0.53 0.23
CA ARG A 208 1.11 -0.23 -0.88
C ARG A 208 1.95 -1.35 -0.32
N GLU A 209 1.75 -2.52 -0.88
CA GLU A 209 2.53 -3.70 -0.54
C GLU A 209 4.02 -3.40 -0.77
N SER A 210 4.75 -3.10 0.30
CA SER A 210 6.20 -3.04 0.25
C SER A 210 6.69 -4.47 0.39
N PHE A 211 6.68 -5.18 -0.73
CA PHE A 211 7.39 -6.45 -0.83
C PHE A 211 8.87 -6.17 -0.99
N GLY A 212 9.58 -6.22 0.13
CA GLY A 212 11.03 -6.22 0.13
C GLY A 212 11.51 -7.66 0.05
N LEU A 213 12.24 -8.03 -0.99
CA LEU A 213 13.06 -9.24 -0.97
C LEU A 213 14.50 -8.80 -0.66
N ASP A 214 15.03 -9.28 0.46
CA ASP A 214 16.43 -9.10 0.78
C ASP A 214 17.07 -10.49 0.93
N ASN A 215 18.27 -10.64 0.39
CA ASN A 215 19.01 -11.89 0.44
C ASN A 215 20.44 -11.58 0.87
N SER A 216 20.91 -12.24 1.92
CA SER A 216 22.34 -12.26 2.19
C SER A 216 23.02 -13.29 1.30
N THR A 217 24.05 -12.84 0.59
CA THR A 217 24.92 -13.70 -0.20
C THR A 217 26.30 -13.80 0.45
N ARG A 218 26.87 -14.99 0.42
CA ARG A 218 28.28 -15.23 0.74
C ARG A 218 28.99 -15.80 -0.45
N LYS A 219 30.28 -15.45 -0.59
CA LYS A 219 31.15 -15.99 -1.64
C LYS A 219 31.92 -17.19 -1.12
N LYS A 220 31.86 -18.30 -1.83
CA LYS A 220 32.65 -19.51 -1.58
C LYS A 220 33.65 -19.72 -2.72
N LEU A 221 34.90 -20.02 -2.37
CA LEU A 221 35.91 -20.41 -3.35
C LEU A 221 35.59 -21.81 -3.89
N VAL A 222 35.65 -21.98 -5.20
CA VAL A 222 35.58 -23.32 -5.82
C VAL A 222 36.91 -24.05 -5.52
N PRO A 223 36.88 -25.31 -5.06
CA PRO A 223 38.08 -26.11 -4.85
C PRO A 223 38.89 -26.25 -6.15
N LYS A 224 40.22 -26.42 -6.06
CA LYS A 224 41.06 -26.62 -7.26
C LYS A 224 40.80 -27.96 -7.92
N GLU A 225 40.37 -28.93 -7.11
CA GLU A 225 40.07 -30.30 -7.45
C GLU A 225 38.63 -30.48 -7.99
N ALA A 226 37.84 -29.39 -8.06
CA ALA A 226 36.47 -29.45 -8.56
C ALA A 226 36.44 -29.84 -10.04
N LEU A 227 35.50 -30.72 -10.40
CA LEU A 227 35.34 -31.23 -11.77
C LEU A 227 35.04 -30.11 -12.77
N SER A 228 34.34 -29.05 -12.31
CA SER A 228 34.04 -27.84 -13.09
C SER A 228 35.30 -27.13 -13.61
N ARG A 229 36.44 -27.24 -12.92
CA ARG A 229 37.73 -26.65 -13.34
C ARG A 229 38.51 -27.55 -14.28
N THR A 230 38.26 -28.85 -14.24
CA THR A 230 38.96 -29.84 -15.07
C THR A 230 38.37 -29.93 -16.48
N LEU A 231 37.06 -29.66 -16.63
CA LEU A 231 36.32 -29.75 -17.89
C LEU A 231 36.68 -28.70 -18.94
N ALA A 232 37.26 -27.55 -18.55
CA ALA A 232 37.46 -26.43 -19.46
C ALA A 232 38.46 -26.70 -20.61
N ASN A 233 39.21 -27.81 -20.58
CA ASN A 233 40.38 -28.00 -21.46
C ASN A 233 40.54 -29.41 -22.10
N GLU A 234 39.58 -30.34 -21.99
CA GLU A 234 39.75 -31.71 -22.55
C GLU A 234 38.48 -32.23 -23.24
N GLU A 235 38.60 -32.65 -24.51
CA GLU A 235 37.60 -33.50 -25.16
C GLU A 235 37.65 -34.91 -24.54
N ARG A 236 36.56 -35.36 -23.90
CA ARG A 236 36.46 -36.70 -23.33
C ARG A 236 35.29 -37.46 -23.92
N GLN A 237 35.57 -38.63 -24.49
CA GLN A 237 34.54 -39.60 -24.88
C GLN A 237 34.21 -40.51 -23.71
N PHE A 238 32.92 -40.59 -23.36
CA PHE A 238 32.43 -41.49 -22.33
C PHE A 238 31.29 -42.34 -22.87
N THR A 239 31.25 -43.61 -22.46
CA THR A 239 30.04 -44.45 -22.55
C THR A 239 29.44 -44.43 -21.15
N VAL A 240 28.34 -43.71 -20.95
CA VAL A 240 27.79 -43.47 -19.60
C VAL A 240 26.30 -43.79 -19.55
N GLU A 241 25.89 -44.27 -18.38
CA GLU A 241 24.48 -44.44 -18.02
C GLU A 241 23.75 -43.08 -18.01
N GLU A 242 22.43 -43.08 -18.22
CA GLU A 242 21.60 -41.87 -18.38
C GLU A 242 21.76 -40.87 -17.22
N GLU A 243 21.84 -41.36 -15.97
CA GLU A 243 22.04 -40.50 -14.79
C GLU A 243 23.40 -39.79 -14.79
N HIS A 244 24.45 -40.46 -15.30
CA HIS A 244 25.78 -39.87 -15.41
C HIS A 244 25.85 -38.83 -16.52
N LEU A 245 25.19 -39.08 -17.67
CA LEU A 245 25.08 -38.10 -18.73
C LEU A 245 24.34 -36.84 -18.24
N SER A 246 23.23 -37.02 -17.52
CA SER A 246 22.48 -35.92 -16.91
C SER A 246 23.34 -35.10 -15.93
N ALA A 247 24.16 -35.76 -15.11
CA ALA A 247 25.09 -35.09 -14.19
C ALA A 247 26.17 -34.27 -14.93
N TRP A 248 26.76 -34.81 -16.01
CA TRP A 248 27.73 -34.08 -16.82
C TRP A 248 27.11 -32.85 -17.51
N MET A 249 25.91 -33.01 -18.07
CA MET A 249 25.17 -31.89 -18.66
C MET A 249 24.85 -30.80 -17.63
N ALA A 250 24.45 -31.17 -16.41
CA ALA A 250 24.18 -30.22 -15.33
C ALA A 250 25.45 -29.43 -14.95
N LEU A 251 26.60 -30.11 -14.87
CA LEU A 251 27.89 -29.49 -14.59
C LEU A 251 28.32 -28.52 -15.71
N GLU A 252 28.18 -28.92 -16.97
CA GLU A 252 28.48 -28.09 -18.14
C GLU A 252 27.60 -26.83 -18.16
N PHE A 253 26.31 -26.96 -17.89
CA PHE A 253 25.38 -25.84 -17.83
C PHE A 253 25.70 -24.85 -16.70
N CYS A 254 26.22 -25.33 -15.57
CA CYS A 254 26.66 -24.46 -14.49
C CYS A 254 27.94 -23.67 -14.84
N GLY A 255 28.78 -24.20 -15.75
CA GLY A 255 30.02 -23.56 -16.18
C GLY A 255 31.13 -23.56 -15.12
N SER A 256 32.30 -23.04 -15.50
CA SER A 256 33.49 -22.94 -14.63
C SER A 256 33.66 -21.53 -14.06
N SER A 257 33.82 -21.42 -12.74
CA SER A 257 34.15 -20.16 -12.05
C SER A 257 35.14 -20.38 -10.92
N ASP A 258 35.92 -19.36 -10.57
CA ASP A 258 36.79 -19.40 -9.40
C ASP A 258 36.04 -19.29 -8.07
N LYS A 259 34.85 -18.66 -8.11
CA LYS A 259 34.01 -18.38 -6.94
C LYS A 259 32.55 -18.58 -7.27
N VAL A 260 31.79 -19.06 -6.29
CA VAL A 260 30.34 -19.20 -6.37
C VAL A 260 29.68 -18.40 -5.26
N GLU A 261 28.49 -17.88 -5.56
CA GLU A 261 27.66 -17.18 -4.59
C GLU A 261 26.65 -18.15 -4.00
N LEU A 262 26.61 -18.21 -2.67
CA LEU A 262 25.62 -18.96 -1.90
C LEU A 262 24.70 -17.96 -1.20
N ILE A 263 23.42 -18.27 -1.19
CA ILE A 263 22.40 -17.49 -0.51
C ILE A 263 22.16 -18.14 0.86
N ASP A 264 22.46 -17.41 1.93
CA ASP A 264 22.37 -17.94 3.31
C ASP A 264 20.97 -17.82 3.89
N TRP A 265 20.28 -16.72 3.57
CA TRP A 265 18.90 -16.51 3.95
C TRP A 265 18.17 -15.68 2.89
N VAL A 266 16.87 -15.91 2.79
CA VAL A 266 15.93 -15.14 1.98
C VAL A 266 14.97 -14.48 2.97
N ASN A 267 14.98 -13.16 3.02
CA ASN A 267 14.04 -12.38 3.80
C ASN A 267 12.98 -11.81 2.87
N MET A 268 11.72 -11.97 3.26
CA MET A 268 10.62 -11.31 2.61
C MET A 268 9.91 -10.45 3.64
N SER A 269 9.99 -9.14 3.44
CA SER A 269 9.18 -8.18 4.15
C SER A 269 7.82 -8.14 3.45
N VAL A 270 6.78 -8.52 4.20
CA VAL A 270 5.39 -8.47 3.74
C VAL A 270 4.69 -7.44 4.61
N ASP A 271 4.15 -6.40 3.99
CA ASP A 271 3.32 -5.46 4.72
C ASP A 271 1.98 -6.11 5.10
N VAL A 272 1.78 -6.35 6.39
CA VAL A 272 0.55 -6.88 6.99
C VAL A 272 -0.24 -5.81 7.74
N SER A 273 0.07 -4.53 7.48
CA SER A 273 -0.71 -3.38 7.95
C SER A 273 -2.19 -3.53 7.63
N ARG A 274 -2.53 -4.29 6.58
CA ARG A 274 -3.87 -4.80 6.35
C ARG A 274 -3.95 -6.32 6.20
N PRO A 275 -5.15 -6.89 6.42
CA PRO A 275 -5.45 -8.23 5.98
C PRO A 275 -5.26 -8.32 4.47
N LEU A 276 -4.33 -9.16 4.06
CA LEU A 276 -4.08 -9.46 2.66
C LEU A 276 -5.31 -10.16 2.06
N SER A 277 -5.69 -9.79 0.84
CA SER A 277 -6.72 -10.50 0.09
C SER A 277 -6.23 -11.91 -0.29
N ASP A 278 -7.17 -12.79 -0.63
CA ASP A 278 -6.83 -14.15 -1.06
C ASP A 278 -5.87 -14.18 -2.25
N ASN A 279 -5.97 -13.20 -3.16
CA ASN A 279 -5.09 -13.11 -4.32
C ASN A 279 -3.69 -12.63 -3.91
N GLU A 280 -3.60 -11.67 -3.00
CA GLU A 280 -2.32 -11.15 -2.50
C GLU A 280 -1.59 -12.18 -1.67
N ILE A 281 -2.29 -12.89 -0.77
CA ILE A 281 -1.70 -14.01 -0.02
C ILE A 281 -1.15 -15.06 -0.98
N LYS A 282 -1.92 -15.43 -2.00
CA LYS A 282 -1.47 -16.39 -3.03
C LYS A 282 -0.24 -15.86 -3.77
N TRP A 283 -0.24 -14.60 -4.16
CA TRP A 283 0.87 -13.95 -4.86
C TRP A 283 2.12 -13.88 -4.01
N VAL A 284 2.03 -13.33 -2.80
CA VAL A 284 3.13 -13.23 -1.83
C VAL A 284 3.71 -14.59 -1.51
N THR A 285 2.85 -15.56 -1.24
CA THR A 285 3.27 -16.92 -0.91
C THR A 285 3.91 -17.60 -2.12
N ALA A 286 3.35 -17.44 -3.32
CA ALA A 286 3.94 -17.97 -4.55
C ALA A 286 5.29 -17.33 -4.85
N TRP A 287 5.39 -16.02 -4.67
CA TRP A 287 6.61 -15.26 -4.91
C TRP A 287 7.70 -15.61 -3.90
N PHE A 288 7.37 -15.72 -2.60
CA PHE A 288 8.32 -16.16 -1.58
C PHE A 288 8.84 -17.57 -1.87
N LYS A 289 7.94 -18.47 -2.26
CA LYS A 289 8.30 -19.83 -2.66
C LYS A 289 9.20 -19.83 -3.88
N GLN A 290 8.87 -19.06 -4.91
CA GLN A 290 9.70 -18.94 -6.10
C GLN A 290 11.10 -18.40 -5.74
N SER A 291 11.19 -17.40 -4.87
CA SER A 291 12.47 -16.88 -4.38
C SER A 291 13.25 -17.91 -3.58
N LEU A 292 12.61 -18.66 -2.68
CA LEU A 292 13.26 -19.76 -1.94
C LEU A 292 13.73 -20.87 -2.88
N TYR A 293 12.91 -21.28 -3.85
CA TYR A 293 13.27 -22.29 -4.84
C TYR A 293 14.40 -21.82 -5.73
N ALA A 294 14.36 -20.57 -6.20
CA ALA A 294 15.45 -19.98 -6.96
C ALA A 294 16.74 -19.96 -6.14
N SER A 295 16.68 -19.59 -4.86
CA SER A 295 17.84 -19.56 -3.96
C SER A 295 18.40 -20.96 -3.66
N GLN A 296 17.55 -21.94 -3.39
CA GLN A 296 17.96 -23.33 -3.15
C GLN A 296 18.53 -23.96 -4.42
N ALA A 297 17.90 -23.74 -5.57
CA ALA A 297 18.42 -24.18 -6.86
C ALA A 297 19.77 -23.53 -7.18
N ASN A 298 19.93 -22.24 -6.85
CA ASN A 298 21.21 -21.54 -7.02
C ASN A 298 22.30 -22.14 -6.11
N ASN A 299 21.99 -22.41 -4.84
CA ASN A 299 22.92 -23.05 -3.91
C ASN A 299 23.31 -24.47 -4.38
N ILE A 300 22.36 -25.27 -4.85
CA ILE A 300 22.66 -26.61 -5.40
C ILE A 300 23.53 -26.51 -6.65
N ARG A 301 23.27 -25.56 -7.55
CA ARG A 301 24.16 -25.32 -8.72
C ARG A 301 25.56 -24.90 -8.30
N ALA A 302 25.68 -24.02 -7.30
CA ALA A 302 26.96 -23.65 -6.71
C ALA A 302 27.68 -24.86 -6.06
N GLU A 303 26.94 -25.79 -5.47
CA GLU A 303 27.48 -27.05 -4.94
C GLU A 303 27.91 -28.00 -6.06
N ILE A 304 27.16 -28.10 -7.16
CA ILE A 304 27.56 -28.84 -8.37
C ILE A 304 28.88 -28.30 -8.92
N GLN A 305 29.06 -26.97 -8.96
CA GLN A 305 30.33 -26.37 -9.37
C GLN A 305 31.50 -26.65 -8.41
N CYS A 306 31.21 -26.95 -7.15
CA CYS A 306 32.22 -27.31 -6.14
C CYS A 306 32.47 -28.83 -6.06
N ALA A 307 31.66 -29.65 -6.73
CA ALA A 307 31.72 -31.10 -6.62
C ALA A 307 33.05 -31.65 -7.16
N THR A 308 33.56 -32.67 -6.47
CA THR A 308 34.84 -33.33 -6.78
C THR A 308 34.64 -34.73 -7.37
N SER A 309 33.39 -35.23 -7.36
CA SER A 309 33.00 -36.52 -7.93
C SER A 309 31.68 -36.41 -8.71
N ILE A 310 31.44 -37.36 -9.62
CA ILE A 310 30.20 -37.39 -10.40
C ILE A 310 29.02 -37.88 -9.56
N GLU A 311 29.27 -38.77 -8.61
CA GLU A 311 28.26 -39.26 -7.67
C GLU A 311 27.68 -38.13 -6.79
N GLU A 312 28.51 -37.16 -6.39
CA GLU A 312 28.03 -35.94 -5.72
C GLU A 312 27.05 -35.16 -6.61
N ILE A 313 27.36 -35.02 -7.90
CA ILE A 313 26.53 -34.29 -8.87
C ILE A 313 25.21 -35.03 -9.13
N ILE A 314 25.23 -36.36 -9.25
CA ILE A 314 24.01 -37.17 -9.42
C ILE A 314 23.06 -36.95 -8.23
N ASN A 315 23.58 -36.97 -7.00
CA ASN A 315 22.76 -36.75 -5.80
C ASN A 315 22.19 -35.33 -5.72
N LEU A 316 23.01 -34.33 -6.04
CA LEU A 316 22.60 -32.93 -6.08
C LEU A 316 21.55 -32.66 -7.17
N ASN A 317 21.66 -33.32 -8.33
CA ASN A 317 20.70 -33.17 -9.42
C ASN A 317 19.34 -33.79 -9.06
N LYS A 318 19.32 -34.97 -8.42
CA LYS A 318 18.09 -35.58 -7.87
C LYS A 318 17.44 -34.69 -6.81
N LEU A 319 18.26 -34.03 -5.98
CA LEU A 319 17.76 -33.06 -5.00
C LEU A 319 17.14 -31.83 -5.69
N LEU A 320 17.78 -31.31 -6.74
CA LEU A 320 17.29 -30.17 -7.53
C LEU A 320 15.90 -30.46 -8.13
N GLU A 321 15.69 -31.66 -8.67
CA GLU A 321 14.41 -32.11 -9.22
C GLU A 321 13.30 -32.22 -8.15
N SER A 322 13.67 -32.49 -6.90
CA SER A 322 12.73 -32.71 -5.80
C SER A 322 12.16 -31.43 -5.16
N ILE A 323 12.77 -30.28 -5.39
CA ILE A 323 12.41 -29.00 -4.75
C ILE A 323 11.01 -28.49 -5.18
N GLY A 324 10.47 -28.96 -6.31
CA GLY A 324 9.20 -28.49 -6.88
C GLY A 324 7.90 -29.07 -6.33
N GLY A 325 7.91 -29.97 -5.33
CA GLY A 325 6.69 -30.70 -4.94
C GLY A 325 6.50 -30.94 -3.45
N ARG A 326 5.81 -30.02 -2.72
CA ARG A 326 4.98 -30.34 -1.52
C ARG A 326 4.18 -29.15 -0.96
N LYS A 327 2.85 -29.38 -0.88
CA LYS A 327 1.78 -28.87 0.01
C LYS A 327 1.67 -27.36 0.30
N ILE A 328 0.73 -26.75 -0.43
CA ILE A 328 0.29 -25.35 -0.35
C ILE A 328 -0.95 -25.18 0.54
N ASP A 329 -1.71 -26.26 0.79
CA ASP A 329 -3.10 -26.17 1.21
C ASP A 329 -3.34 -26.13 2.73
N GLU A 330 -2.40 -26.63 3.54
CA GLU A 330 -2.57 -26.71 5.00
C GLU A 330 -2.40 -25.34 5.71
N THR A 331 -1.71 -24.37 5.10
CA THR A 331 -1.50 -23.02 5.67
C THR A 331 -2.59 -22.02 5.27
N ILE A 332 -3.19 -22.17 4.08
CA ILE A 332 -4.31 -21.34 3.61
C ILE A 332 -5.55 -21.55 4.50
N SER A 333 -5.77 -22.79 4.96
CA SER A 333 -6.86 -23.14 5.87
C SER A 333 -6.75 -22.49 7.26
N LEU A 334 -5.54 -22.15 7.72
CA LEU A 334 -5.33 -21.50 9.02
C LEU A 334 -5.63 -19.99 8.95
N TYR A 335 -5.38 -19.34 7.81
CA TYR A 335 -5.52 -17.89 7.64
C TYR A 335 -6.97 -17.44 7.35
N GLN A 336 -7.75 -18.27 6.66
CA GLN A 336 -9.17 -18.01 6.35
C GLN A 336 -10.10 -17.99 7.60
N SER A 337 -9.56 -18.21 8.80
CA SER A 337 -10.32 -18.25 10.06
C SER A 337 -10.56 -16.87 10.70
N ASN A 338 -9.98 -15.78 10.16
CA ASN A 338 -10.10 -14.42 10.72
C ASN A 338 -10.97 -13.50 9.85
N ASN A 339 -12.29 -13.66 9.94
CA ASN A 339 -13.24 -12.75 9.31
C ASN A 339 -13.13 -11.32 9.91
N LEU A 340 -12.89 -10.35 9.02
CA LEU A 340 -12.93 -8.92 9.35
C LEU A 340 -14.35 -8.49 9.74
N ASN A 341 -14.42 -7.62 10.76
CA ASN A 341 -15.66 -7.07 11.28
C ASN A 341 -16.17 -5.93 10.40
N SER A 342 -16.50 -6.20 9.15
CA SER A 342 -17.28 -5.26 8.36
C SER A 342 -18.68 -5.16 8.98
N PRO A 343 -19.27 -3.94 9.11
CA PRO A 343 -20.62 -3.81 9.61
C PRO A 343 -21.59 -4.59 8.71
N PRO A 344 -22.59 -5.30 9.26
CA PRO A 344 -23.61 -5.93 8.45
C PRO A 344 -24.29 -4.89 7.56
N ARG A 345 -24.50 -5.19 6.28
CA ARG A 345 -25.14 -4.25 5.34
C ARG A 345 -26.46 -3.66 5.84
N SER A 346 -27.24 -4.47 6.55
CA SER A 346 -28.51 -4.06 7.17
C SER A 346 -28.37 -3.00 8.27
N LYS A 347 -27.15 -2.71 8.74
CA LYS A 347 -26.87 -1.77 9.84
C LYS A 347 -26.11 -0.52 9.40
N ILE A 348 -25.66 -0.41 8.14
CA ILE A 348 -24.86 0.72 7.64
C ILE A 348 -25.47 2.07 8.03
N LYS A 349 -26.78 2.24 7.76
CA LYS A 349 -27.55 3.42 8.13
C LYS A 349 -27.40 3.81 9.61
N ASN A 350 -27.50 2.83 10.50
CA ASN A 350 -27.41 3.07 11.93
C ASN A 350 -25.98 3.47 12.33
N TYR A 351 -24.96 2.87 11.72
CA TYR A 351 -23.58 3.27 11.94
C TYR A 351 -23.34 4.72 11.51
N LEU A 352 -23.82 5.14 10.34
CA LEU A 352 -23.69 6.52 9.86
C LEU A 352 -24.39 7.52 10.80
N CYS A 353 -25.61 7.22 11.27
CA CYS A 353 -26.25 8.03 12.31
C CYS A 353 -25.43 8.10 13.61
N GLY A 354 -24.83 6.97 14.01
CA GLY A 354 -23.97 6.91 15.18
C GLY A 354 -22.70 7.74 15.03
N MET A 355 -22.12 7.80 13.83
CA MET A 355 -20.96 8.62 13.49
C MET A 355 -21.29 10.12 13.56
N ILE A 356 -22.39 10.55 12.94
CA ILE A 356 -22.88 11.95 13.01
C ILE A 356 -23.05 12.36 14.47
N LEU A 357 -23.72 11.53 15.27
CA LEU A 357 -23.96 11.83 16.67
C LEU A 357 -22.66 11.86 17.48
N HIS A 358 -21.70 11.00 17.15
CA HIS A 358 -20.38 11.04 17.77
C HIS A 358 -19.64 12.35 17.46
N GLN A 359 -19.67 12.80 16.21
CA GLN A 359 -19.05 14.05 15.74
C GLN A 359 -19.68 15.28 16.41
N ASP A 360 -21.02 15.38 16.39
CA ASP A 360 -21.75 16.50 16.98
C ASP A 360 -21.46 16.63 18.48
N ARG A 361 -21.31 15.49 19.18
CA ARG A 361 -20.93 15.45 20.59
C ARG A 361 -19.49 15.92 20.82
N SER A 362 -18.55 15.50 19.97
CA SER A 362 -17.14 15.91 20.06
C SER A 362 -16.96 17.42 19.85
N ILE A 363 -17.76 18.04 18.97
CA ILE A 363 -17.75 19.48 18.72
C ILE A 363 -18.43 20.26 19.87
N ASN A 364 -19.49 19.69 20.47
CA ASN A 364 -20.30 20.35 21.50
C ASN A 364 -20.35 19.59 22.85
N PRO A 365 -19.20 19.29 23.50
CA PRO A 365 -19.15 18.39 24.65
C PRO A 365 -19.86 18.91 25.91
N LYS A 366 -20.16 20.22 25.98
CA LYS A 366 -20.80 20.87 27.14
C LYS A 366 -22.16 21.51 26.84
N LYS A 367 -22.60 21.56 25.58
CA LYS A 367 -23.78 22.34 25.16
C LYS A 367 -25.07 21.53 25.08
N LEU A 368 -25.00 20.24 24.72
CA LEU A 368 -26.17 19.39 24.51
C LEU A 368 -25.97 18.01 25.14
N THR A 369 -27.03 17.48 25.74
CA THR A 369 -27.11 16.09 26.19
C THR A 369 -27.22 15.14 24.99
N TYR A 370 -26.88 13.86 25.19
CA TYR A 370 -27.04 12.84 24.15
C TYR A 370 -28.49 12.73 23.65
N THR A 371 -29.46 12.84 24.55
CA THR A 371 -30.89 12.79 24.22
C THR A 371 -31.29 13.95 23.31
N GLU A 372 -30.80 15.16 23.55
CA GLU A 372 -31.10 16.33 22.72
C GLU A 372 -30.46 16.19 21.33
N LEU A 373 -29.25 15.65 21.24
CA LEU A 373 -28.58 15.38 19.95
C LEU A 373 -29.33 14.32 19.13
N GLU A 374 -29.80 13.24 19.78
CA GLU A 374 -30.61 12.20 19.14
C GLU A 374 -31.90 12.77 18.54
N GLN A 375 -32.62 13.59 19.31
CA GLN A 375 -33.88 14.21 18.90
C GLN A 375 -33.68 15.22 17.75
N ASN A 376 -32.66 16.05 17.85
CA ASN A 376 -32.35 17.02 16.79
C ASN A 376 -31.99 16.32 15.48
N LEU A 377 -31.18 15.26 15.54
CA LEU A 377 -30.82 14.49 14.34
C LEU A 377 -32.04 13.73 13.78
N ALA A 378 -32.91 13.17 14.63
CA ALA A 378 -34.14 12.52 14.16
C ALA A 378 -35.06 13.50 13.43
N ALA A 379 -35.22 14.72 13.97
CA ALA A 379 -35.99 15.79 13.33
C ALA A 379 -35.37 16.21 11.99
N GLU A 380 -34.05 16.47 11.97
CA GLU A 380 -33.29 16.82 10.76
C GLU A 380 -33.49 15.78 9.64
N LEU A 381 -33.32 14.50 9.95
CA LEU A 381 -33.44 13.41 8.97
C LEU A 381 -34.88 13.19 8.50
N SER A 382 -35.86 13.50 9.34
CA SER A 382 -37.28 13.49 8.97
C SER A 382 -37.58 14.61 7.98
N ASP A 383 -37.09 15.83 8.23
CA ASP A 383 -37.29 17.00 7.37
C ASP A 383 -36.64 16.83 5.99
N LEU A 384 -35.50 16.14 5.93
CA LEU A 384 -34.82 15.78 4.67
C LEU A 384 -35.53 14.68 3.86
N GLY A 385 -36.65 14.13 4.37
CA GLY A 385 -37.47 13.16 3.63
C GLY A 385 -36.88 11.76 3.54
N TYR A 386 -35.88 11.41 4.35
CA TYR A 386 -35.30 10.05 4.38
C TYR A 386 -36.27 8.97 4.93
N GLY A 387 -37.44 9.38 5.44
CA GLY A 387 -38.59 8.52 5.71
C GLY A 387 -38.56 7.76 7.04
N ILE A 388 -39.44 6.76 7.16
CA ILE A 388 -39.65 5.95 8.37
C ILE A 388 -38.38 5.15 8.71
N GLY A 389 -37.94 5.23 9.97
CA GLY A 389 -36.84 4.41 10.50
C GLY A 389 -35.64 5.19 11.04
N PHE A 390 -35.74 6.51 11.19
CA PHE A 390 -34.77 7.37 11.89
C PHE A 390 -35.37 7.89 13.20
N SER A 391 -35.83 6.98 14.06
CA SER A 391 -36.25 7.36 15.41
C SER A 391 -35.04 7.60 16.32
N ASP A 392 -35.24 8.36 17.39
CA ASP A 392 -34.27 8.57 18.48
C ASP A 392 -33.65 7.23 18.92
N GLU A 393 -34.49 6.20 19.05
CA GLU A 393 -34.06 4.86 19.46
C GLU A 393 -33.14 4.19 18.42
N SER A 394 -33.41 4.35 17.12
CA SER A 394 -32.57 3.81 16.06
C SER A 394 -31.20 4.51 16.01
N ILE A 395 -31.21 5.83 16.19
CA ILE A 395 -30.00 6.66 16.24
C ILE A 395 -29.15 6.26 17.46
N ARG A 396 -29.78 6.13 18.65
CA ARG A 396 -29.11 5.67 19.87
C ARG A 396 -28.47 4.30 19.72
N ARG A 397 -29.18 3.35 19.11
CA ARG A 397 -28.63 2.01 18.79
C ARG A 397 -27.43 2.13 17.86
N GLY A 398 -27.51 3.01 16.86
CA GLY A 398 -26.41 3.33 15.95
C GLY A 398 -25.16 3.84 16.66
N PHE A 399 -25.33 4.82 17.54
CA PHE A 399 -24.25 5.35 18.37
C PHE A 399 -23.58 4.27 19.22
N LYS A 400 -24.38 3.42 19.88
CA LYS A 400 -23.85 2.29 20.67
C LYS A 400 -23.04 1.32 19.82
N LEU A 401 -23.55 0.95 18.64
CA LEU A 401 -22.85 0.04 17.70
C LEU A 401 -21.52 0.63 17.23
N TYR A 402 -21.49 1.93 16.93
CA TYR A 402 -20.27 2.59 16.48
C TYR A 402 -19.24 2.68 17.61
N LYS A 403 -19.64 3.05 18.83
CA LYS A 403 -18.76 3.03 20.00
C LYS A 403 -18.23 1.63 20.32
N GLU A 404 -19.07 0.60 20.27
CA GLU A 404 -18.62 -0.79 20.43
C GLU A 404 -17.59 -1.19 19.37
N MET A 405 -17.73 -0.70 18.14
CA MET A 405 -16.77 -0.94 17.05
C MET A 405 -15.43 -0.26 17.32
N ILE A 406 -15.42 1.00 17.77
CA ILE A 406 -14.21 1.72 18.20
C ILE A 406 -13.53 0.94 19.35
N GLU A 407 -14.26 0.58 20.40
CA GLU A 407 -13.72 -0.18 21.53
C GLU A 407 -13.14 -1.54 21.12
N LYS A 408 -13.77 -2.20 20.14
CA LYS A 408 -13.25 -3.46 19.59
C LYS A 408 -11.95 -3.24 18.81
N GLN A 409 -11.80 -2.13 18.09
CA GLN A 409 -10.54 -1.78 17.45
C GLN A 409 -9.47 -1.49 18.49
N LYS A 410 -9.78 -0.70 19.53
CA LYS A 410 -8.82 -0.42 20.61
C LYS A 410 -8.29 -1.67 21.28
N LYS A 411 -9.18 -2.61 21.63
CA LYS A 411 -8.79 -3.90 22.23
C LYS A 411 -7.85 -4.71 21.36
N ARG A 412 -7.88 -4.56 20.04
CA ARG A 412 -6.94 -5.26 19.15
C ARG A 412 -5.53 -4.69 19.25
N TYR A 413 -5.42 -3.36 19.34
CA TYR A 413 -4.14 -2.66 19.43
C TYR A 413 -3.51 -2.69 20.82
N LEU A 414 -4.31 -2.89 21.87
CA LEU A 414 -3.81 -3.10 23.23
C LEU A 414 -3.34 -4.54 23.52
N ASN A 415 -3.73 -5.52 22.69
CA ASN A 415 -3.40 -6.95 22.88
C ASN A 415 -2.48 -7.51 21.79
N ALA A 416 -2.06 -6.68 20.83
CA ALA A 416 -1.04 -6.98 19.83
C ALA A 416 0.28 -6.38 20.32
#